data_AF-A0A661KW93-F1
#
_entry.id   AF-A0A661KW93-F1
#
_cell.length_a   1.000
_cell.length_b   1.000
_cell.length_c   1.000
_cell.angle_alpha   90.00
_cell.angle_beta   90.00
_cell.angle_gamma   90.00
#
_symmetry.space_group_name_H-M   'P 1'
#
loop_
_entity.id
_entity.type
_entity.pdbx_description
1 polymer ?
#
loop_
_entity_poly.entity_id
_entity_poly.type
_entity_poly.pdbx_seq_one_letter_code
_entity_poly.pdbx_strand_id
1 'polypeptide(L)'
;MKVKRFEAKTIKEAIKQVKDTLGPDAVILSVRKFGFLNRHVEVTAAADSPIISPSKEVKEKWDLKEIQTEIMELKALIEDLFVKKRMLHLFQWTKRGGLSGEIALKIIEGIKEGILAGILREDVSVKEFLYDLLFKLVKVLPPLEKQRRIAVFVGPTGMGKTTTLAKIAG
;
A
#
# COMPACT_ATOMS: atom_id res chain seq x y z
N MET A 1 50.72 13.39 1.72
CA MET A 1 49.38 13.55 2.33
C MET A 1 49.54 14.19 3.71
N LYS A 2 49.18 15.46 3.84
CA LYS A 2 49.17 16.20 5.11
C LYS A 2 47.74 16.57 5.45
N VAL A 3 47.17 15.94 6.48
CA VAL A 3 45.81 16.23 6.96
C VAL A 3 45.88 17.10 8.21
N LYS A 4 45.09 18.16 8.29
CA LYS A 4 45.04 19.05 9.45
C LYS A 4 43.63 19.58 9.70
N ARG A 5 43.33 19.80 10.97
CA ARG A 5 42.07 20.36 11.47
C ARG A 5 42.27 21.82 11.86
N PHE A 6 41.29 22.65 11.52
CA PHE A 6 41.27 24.10 11.71
C PHE A 6 39.99 24.48 12.43
N GLU A 7 40.08 25.43 13.37
CA GLU A 7 38.93 25.89 14.14
C GLU A 7 38.84 27.42 14.07
N ALA A 8 37.65 27.93 13.77
CA ALA A 8 37.40 29.36 13.65
C ALA A 8 35.96 29.74 14.02
N LYS A 9 35.66 31.03 14.15
CA LYS A 9 34.30 31.51 14.46
C LYS A 9 33.39 31.45 13.24
N THR A 10 33.97 31.46 12.03
CA THR A 10 33.23 31.38 10.77
C THR A 10 33.89 30.42 9.80
N ILE A 11 33.08 29.87 8.88
CA ILE A 11 33.58 29.04 7.78
C ILE A 11 34.62 29.81 6.95
N LYS A 12 34.41 31.12 6.72
CA LYS A 12 35.30 31.96 5.92
C LYS A 12 36.69 32.08 6.55
N GLU A 13 36.75 32.25 7.87
CA GLU A 13 38.01 32.24 8.62
C GLU A 13 38.70 30.88 8.59
N ALA A 14 37.94 29.79 8.78
CA ALA A 14 38.49 28.44 8.73
C ALA A 14 39.07 28.11 7.34
N ILE A 15 38.38 28.48 6.26
CA ILE A 15 38.88 28.30 4.88
C ILE A 15 40.13 29.16 4.63
N LYS A 16 40.19 30.38 5.18
CA LYS A 16 41.40 31.22 5.10
C LYS A 16 42.59 30.53 5.77
N GLN A 17 42.42 30.02 6.99
CA GLN A 17 43.46 29.28 7.71
C GLN A 17 43.91 28.03 6.95
N VAL A 18 42.98 27.30 6.30
CA VAL A 18 43.29 26.15 5.44
C VAL A 18 44.19 26.57 4.29
N LYS A 19 43.83 27.64 3.55
CA LYS A 19 44.62 28.14 2.41
C LYS A 19 46.00 28.64 2.84
N ASP A 20 46.07 29.39 3.94
CA ASP A 20 47.31 29.96 4.46
C ASP A 20 48.29 28.85 4.93
N THR A 21 47.77 27.68 5.37
CA THR A 21 48.59 26.60 5.95
C THR A 21 48.88 25.45 4.98
N LEU A 22 47.89 25.04 4.18
CA LEU A 22 47.96 23.87 3.32
C LEU A 22 48.07 24.23 1.83
N GLY A 23 48.00 25.52 1.49
CA GLY A 23 48.05 26.02 0.13
C GLY A 23 46.68 26.11 -0.55
N PRO A 24 46.61 26.71 -1.74
CA PRO A 24 45.36 26.92 -2.47
C PRO A 24 44.71 25.61 -2.96
N ASP A 25 45.50 24.54 -3.10
CA ASP A 25 45.07 23.24 -3.63
C ASP A 25 44.60 22.26 -2.54
N ALA A 26 44.41 22.72 -1.31
CA ALA A 26 43.95 21.89 -0.21
C ALA A 26 42.48 21.45 -0.39
N VAL A 27 42.20 20.16 -0.17
CA VAL A 27 40.84 19.60 -0.25
C VAL A 27 40.22 19.56 1.14
N ILE A 28 39.02 20.12 1.30
CA ILE A 28 38.24 20.03 2.54
C ILE A 28 37.60 18.64 2.62
N LEU A 29 37.91 17.90 3.69
CA LEU A 29 37.38 16.56 3.95
C LEU A 29 36.09 16.60 4.79
N SER A 30 36.00 17.52 5.76
CA SER A 30 34.86 17.62 6.67
C SER A 30 34.70 19.02 7.26
N VAL A 31 33.46 19.44 7.50
CA VAL A 31 33.09 20.69 8.17
C VAL A 31 32.08 20.40 9.27
N ARG A 32 32.40 20.75 10.51
CA ARG A 32 31.52 20.56 11.67
C ARG A 32 31.31 21.89 12.40
N LYS A 33 30.06 22.23 12.73
CA LYS A 33 29.75 23.39 13.59
C LYS A 33 29.55 22.92 15.02
N PHE A 34 30.11 23.64 15.99
CA PHE A 34 30.04 23.27 17.40
C PHE A 34 30.02 24.50 18.33
N GLY A 35 29.68 24.28 19.61
CA GLY A 35 29.54 25.31 20.64
C GLY A 35 28.12 25.87 20.81
N PHE A 36 27.90 26.65 21.88
CA PHE A 36 26.61 27.28 22.20
C PHE A 36 26.22 28.24 21.06
N LEU A 37 25.04 28.02 20.45
CA LEU A 37 24.58 28.68 19.21
C LEU A 37 25.43 28.44 17.93
N ASN A 38 26.16 27.32 17.79
CA ASN A 38 26.94 27.01 16.56
C ASN A 38 27.95 28.11 16.17
N ARG A 39 28.53 28.81 17.15
CA ARG A 39 29.43 29.94 16.94
C ARG A 39 30.87 29.57 16.56
N HIS A 40 31.19 28.26 16.51
CA HIS A 40 32.50 27.77 16.08
C HIS A 40 32.34 26.74 14.96
N VAL A 41 33.35 26.71 14.10
CA VAL A 41 33.43 25.84 12.93
C VAL A 41 34.78 25.15 12.96
N GLU A 42 34.74 23.84 12.83
CA GLU A 42 35.87 22.96 12.64
C GLU A 42 35.92 22.52 11.18
N VAL A 43 37.07 22.67 10.52
CA VAL A 43 37.31 22.25 9.14
C VAL A 43 38.51 21.32 9.11
N THR A 44 38.35 20.11 8.59
CA THR A 44 39.46 19.19 8.31
C THR A 44 39.80 19.25 6.84
N ALA A 45 41.07 19.48 6.51
CA ALA A 45 41.55 19.60 5.13
C ALA A 45 42.85 18.82 4.92
N ALA A 46 43.12 18.44 3.67
CA ALA A 46 44.31 17.68 3.27
C ALA A 46 45.03 18.33 2.08
N ALA A 47 46.37 18.37 2.14
CA ALA A 47 47.26 18.67 1.00
C ALA A 47 47.89 17.37 0.47
N ASP A 48 48.16 17.31 -0.83
CA ASP A 48 48.52 16.09 -1.59
C ASP A 48 47.42 15.00 -1.54
N SER A 49 46.15 15.40 -1.57
CA SER A 49 45.13 14.46 -2.04
C SER A 49 45.36 14.34 -3.54
N PRO A 50 45.60 13.14 -4.12
CA PRO A 50 45.46 12.99 -5.55
C PRO A 50 44.08 13.54 -5.84
N ILE A 51 44.02 14.60 -6.65
CA ILE A 51 42.76 15.21 -7.05
C ILE A 51 41.93 14.01 -7.50
N ILE A 52 40.90 13.67 -6.73
CA ILE A 52 39.79 12.94 -7.30
C ILE A 52 39.16 14.01 -8.20
N SER A 53 39.81 14.27 -9.33
CA SER A 53 39.18 14.85 -10.50
C SER A 53 37.91 14.03 -10.58
N PRO A 54 36.71 14.63 -10.55
CA PRO A 54 35.46 13.90 -10.57
C PRO A 54 35.65 12.83 -11.64
N SER A 55 35.82 11.61 -11.16
CA SER A 55 36.37 10.53 -11.98
C SER A 55 35.42 10.45 -13.15
N LYS A 56 35.97 10.60 -14.37
CA LYS A 56 35.31 10.47 -15.68
C LYS A 56 33.84 10.16 -15.48
N GLU A 57 32.94 11.12 -15.71
CA GLU A 57 31.49 10.89 -15.71
C GLU A 57 31.24 9.45 -16.15
N VAL A 58 30.94 8.58 -15.20
CA VAL A 58 30.43 7.26 -15.50
C VAL A 58 29.04 7.59 -16.01
N LYS A 59 28.96 7.97 -17.29
CA LYS A 59 27.75 7.92 -18.09
C LYS A 59 27.43 6.44 -18.25
N GLU A 60 27.15 5.75 -17.15
CA GLU A 60 26.17 4.69 -17.22
C GLU A 60 24.91 5.41 -17.69
N LYS A 61 24.68 5.29 -18.98
CA LYS A 61 23.44 5.70 -19.61
C LYS A 61 22.45 4.65 -19.15
N TRP A 62 21.98 4.77 -17.91
CA TRP A 62 20.86 3.99 -17.43
C TRP A 62 19.76 4.17 -18.47
N ASP A 63 19.38 3.10 -19.16
CA ASP A 63 18.31 3.19 -20.12
C ASP A 63 17.04 3.47 -19.33
N LEU A 64 16.66 4.74 -19.29
CA LEU A 64 15.48 5.21 -18.58
C LEU A 64 14.23 4.44 -19.05
N LYS A 65 14.22 3.88 -20.27
CA LYS A 65 13.14 3.03 -20.75
C LYS A 65 13.11 1.65 -20.08
N GLU A 66 14.27 1.07 -19.81
CA GLU A 66 14.39 -0.24 -19.16
C GLU A 66 13.93 -0.13 -17.69
N ILE A 67 14.40 0.89 -16.97
CA ILE A 67 13.91 1.20 -15.61
C ILE A 67 12.42 1.51 -15.61
N GLN A 68 11.93 2.28 -16.59
CA GLN A 68 10.49 2.56 -16.69
C GLN A 68 9.68 1.27 -16.89
N THR A 69 10.18 0.34 -17.69
CA THR A 69 9.54 -0.96 -17.94
C THR A 69 9.50 -1.80 -16.67
N GLU A 70 10.64 -1.94 -15.97
CA GLU A 70 10.70 -2.64 -14.69
C GLU A 70 9.77 -2.03 -13.63
N ILE A 71 9.70 -0.69 -13.54
CA ILE A 71 8.77 -0.01 -12.62
C ILE A 71 7.31 -0.31 -12.99
N MET A 72 6.97 -0.36 -14.28
CA MET A 72 5.62 -0.71 -14.71
C MET A 72 5.26 -2.15 -14.35
N GLU A 73 6.18 -3.09 -14.54
CA GLU A 73 6.00 -4.49 -14.15
C GLU A 73 5.85 -4.65 -12.64
N LEU A 74 6.68 -3.97 -11.86
CA LEU A 74 6.59 -3.95 -10.39
C LEU A 74 5.25 -3.37 -9.92
N LYS A 75 4.76 -2.29 -10.55
CA LYS A 75 3.45 -1.72 -10.24
C LYS A 75 2.32 -2.72 -10.50
N ALA A 76 2.35 -3.40 -11.65
CA ALA A 76 1.33 -4.41 -11.99
C ALA A 76 1.32 -5.58 -10.99
N LEU A 77 2.50 -6.07 -10.59
CA LEU A 77 2.62 -7.12 -9.57
C LEU A 77 2.08 -6.66 -8.21
N ILE A 78 2.39 -5.43 -7.80
CA ILE A 78 1.89 -4.85 -6.56
C ILE A 78 0.36 -4.74 -6.60
N GLU A 79 -0.21 -4.26 -7.70
CA GLU A 79 -1.67 -4.17 -7.87
C GLU A 79 -2.35 -5.55 -7.76
N ASP A 80 -1.81 -6.58 -8.43
CA ASP A 80 -2.32 -7.95 -8.34
C ASP A 80 -2.27 -8.50 -6.90
N LEU A 81 -1.16 -8.27 -6.19
CA LEU A 81 -1.02 -8.66 -4.78
C LEU A 81 -2.05 -7.96 -3.89
N PHE A 82 -2.28 -6.66 -4.09
CA PHE A 82 -3.29 -5.91 -3.35
C PHE A 82 -4.71 -6.43 -3.62
N VAL A 83 -5.05 -6.71 -4.89
CA VAL A 83 -6.35 -7.29 -5.26
C VAL A 83 -6.52 -8.66 -4.63
N LYS A 84 -5.54 -9.57 -4.78
CA LYS A 84 -5.58 -10.91 -4.17
C LYS A 84 -5.75 -10.85 -2.66
N LYS A 85 -5.01 -9.97 -1.97
CA LYS A 85 -5.12 -9.79 -0.52
C LYS A 85 -6.51 -9.28 -0.11
N ARG A 86 -7.08 -8.31 -0.84
CA ARG A 86 -8.45 -7.81 -0.58
C ARG A 86 -9.49 -8.91 -0.77
N MET A 87 -9.39 -9.69 -1.85
CA MET A 87 -10.32 -10.79 -2.11
C MET A 87 -10.21 -11.89 -1.04
N LEU A 88 -8.99 -12.20 -0.57
CA LEU A 88 -8.79 -13.15 0.52
C LEU A 88 -9.41 -12.66 1.84
N HIS A 89 -9.21 -11.39 2.18
CA HIS A 89 -9.86 -10.80 3.36
C HIS A 89 -11.38 -10.84 3.25
N LEU A 90 -11.93 -10.57 2.07
CA LEU A 90 -13.37 -10.66 1.83
C LEU A 90 -13.90 -12.09 1.97
N PHE A 91 -13.17 -13.08 1.46
CA PHE A 91 -13.49 -14.50 1.65
C PHE A 91 -13.52 -14.86 3.14
N GLN A 92 -12.47 -14.50 3.88
CA GLN A 92 -12.40 -14.78 5.31
C GLN A 92 -13.49 -14.07 6.10
N TRP A 93 -13.85 -12.85 5.70
CA TRP A 93 -14.93 -12.09 6.33
C TRP A 93 -16.30 -12.74 6.08
N THR A 94 -16.63 -13.11 4.84
CA THR A 94 -17.88 -13.79 4.50
C THR A 94 -17.99 -15.16 5.20
N LYS A 95 -16.90 -15.94 5.23
CA LYS A 95 -16.84 -17.20 6.00
C LYS A 95 -17.10 -17.00 7.49
N ARG A 96 -16.52 -15.97 8.10
CA ARG A 96 -16.77 -15.62 9.52
C ARG A 96 -18.21 -15.18 9.77
N GLY A 97 -18.87 -14.61 8.77
CA GLY A 97 -20.30 -14.31 8.80
C GLY A 97 -21.23 -15.54 8.69
N GLY A 98 -20.68 -16.75 8.62
CA GLY A 98 -21.45 -18.00 8.56
C GLY A 98 -21.79 -18.46 7.14
N LEU A 99 -21.27 -17.80 6.10
CA LEU A 99 -21.50 -18.25 4.72
C LEU A 99 -20.74 -19.56 4.44
N SER A 100 -21.37 -20.43 3.64
CA SER A 100 -20.69 -21.60 3.09
C SER A 100 -19.55 -21.18 2.16
N GLY A 101 -18.57 -22.07 1.95
CA GLY A 101 -17.46 -21.78 1.03
C GLY A 101 -17.96 -21.48 -0.39
N GLU A 102 -18.95 -22.24 -0.85
CA GLU A 102 -19.57 -22.06 -2.17
C GLU A 102 -20.22 -20.68 -2.33
N ILE A 103 -20.99 -20.21 -1.36
CA ILE A 103 -21.65 -18.89 -1.44
C ILE A 103 -20.60 -17.78 -1.36
N ALA A 104 -19.60 -17.92 -0.48
CA ALA A 104 -18.51 -16.96 -0.37
C ALA A 104 -17.74 -16.80 -1.69
N LEU A 105 -17.45 -17.92 -2.38
CA LEU A 105 -16.82 -17.91 -3.70
C LEU A 105 -17.69 -17.23 -4.76
N LYS A 106 -18.99 -17.55 -4.81
CA LYS A 106 -19.94 -16.88 -5.72
C LYS A 106 -19.99 -15.37 -5.51
N ILE A 107 -19.93 -14.90 -4.26
CA ILE A 107 -19.90 -13.46 -3.96
C ILE A 107 -18.63 -12.80 -4.50
N ILE A 108 -17.47 -13.43 -4.27
CA ILE A 108 -16.17 -12.96 -4.74
C ILE A 108 -16.10 -12.92 -6.26
N GLU A 109 -16.58 -13.96 -6.93
CA GLU A 109 -16.63 -14.07 -8.38
C GLU A 109 -17.52 -12.98 -8.98
N GLY A 110 -18.73 -12.80 -8.44
CA GLY A 110 -19.60 -11.70 -8.85
C GLY A 110 -18.94 -10.34 -8.70
N ILE A 111 -18.27 -10.06 -7.57
CA ILE A 111 -17.56 -8.79 -7.38
C ILE A 111 -16.42 -8.61 -8.40
N LYS A 112 -15.65 -9.66 -8.70
CA LYS A 112 -14.60 -9.59 -9.74
C LYS A 112 -15.20 -9.26 -11.10
N GLU A 113 -16.27 -9.93 -11.49
CA GLU A 113 -16.97 -9.68 -12.74
C GLU A 113 -17.51 -8.24 -12.81
N GLY A 114 -18.09 -7.73 -11.72
CA GLY A 114 -18.59 -6.36 -11.64
C GLY A 114 -17.48 -5.30 -11.78
N ILE A 115 -16.28 -5.58 -11.25
CA ILE A 115 -15.10 -4.72 -11.43
C ILE A 115 -14.62 -4.79 -12.88
N LEU A 116 -14.48 -5.99 -13.45
CA LEU A 116 -14.01 -6.20 -14.84
C LEU A 116 -14.97 -5.58 -15.87
N ALA A 117 -16.27 -5.67 -15.64
CA ALA A 117 -17.30 -5.04 -16.48
C ALA A 117 -17.34 -3.51 -16.33
N GLY A 118 -16.56 -2.93 -15.41
CA GLY A 118 -16.56 -1.49 -15.13
C GLY A 118 -17.89 -0.99 -14.56
N ILE A 119 -18.67 -1.87 -13.93
CA ILE A 119 -19.93 -1.56 -13.23
C ILE A 119 -19.60 -1.02 -11.83
N LEU A 120 -18.60 -1.60 -11.18
CA LEU A 120 -18.09 -1.12 -9.89
C LEU A 120 -17.03 -0.02 -10.13
N ARG A 121 -17.50 1.18 -10.51
CA ARG A 121 -16.69 2.42 -10.52
C ARG A 121 -16.92 3.20 -9.23
N GLU A 122 -16.11 4.24 -8.97
CA GLU A 122 -16.18 5.06 -7.75
C GLU A 122 -17.57 5.65 -7.45
N ASP A 123 -18.40 5.81 -8.49
CA ASP A 123 -19.76 6.33 -8.48
C ASP A 123 -20.85 5.28 -8.18
N VAL A 124 -20.54 3.98 -8.28
CA VAL A 124 -21.49 2.90 -7.96
C VAL A 124 -21.23 2.37 -6.56
N SER A 125 -22.25 2.41 -5.71
CA SER A 125 -22.14 1.90 -4.36
C SER A 125 -21.93 0.39 -4.37
N VAL A 126 -20.80 -0.08 -3.83
CA VAL A 126 -20.52 -1.52 -3.58
C VAL A 126 -21.70 -2.21 -2.91
N LYS A 127 -22.46 -1.46 -2.11
CA LYS A 127 -23.68 -1.92 -1.43
C LYS A 127 -24.79 -2.30 -2.42
N GLU A 128 -25.04 -1.48 -3.44
CA GLU A 128 -26.08 -1.74 -4.46
C GLU A 128 -25.73 -2.97 -5.29
N PHE A 129 -24.48 -3.06 -5.74
CA PHE A 129 -23.98 -4.25 -6.42
C PHE A 129 -24.16 -5.52 -5.58
N LEU A 130 -23.83 -5.45 -4.29
CA LEU A 130 -23.98 -6.59 -3.39
C LEU A 130 -25.46 -6.95 -3.17
N TYR A 131 -26.37 -5.98 -3.10
CA TYR A 131 -27.80 -6.24 -3.03
C TYR A 131 -28.29 -7.00 -4.26
N ASP A 132 -27.94 -6.54 -5.45
CA ASP A 132 -28.32 -7.22 -6.70
C ASP A 132 -27.75 -8.63 -6.79
N LEU A 133 -26.51 -8.82 -6.38
CA LEU A 133 -25.87 -10.13 -6.34
C LEU A 133 -26.59 -11.07 -5.36
N LEU A 134 -26.86 -10.59 -4.14
CA LEU A 134 -27.58 -11.38 -3.15
C LEU A 134 -29.01 -11.69 -3.57
N PHE A 135 -29.70 -10.74 -4.21
CA PHE A 135 -31.05 -10.95 -4.74
C PHE A 135 -31.08 -12.07 -5.78
N LYS A 136 -30.06 -12.15 -6.66
CA LYS A 136 -29.91 -13.24 -7.63
C LYS A 136 -29.58 -14.59 -6.98
N LEU A 137 -28.88 -14.59 -5.85
CA LEU A 137 -28.48 -15.81 -5.14
C LEU A 137 -29.58 -16.36 -4.22
N VAL A 138 -30.47 -15.50 -3.70
CA VAL A 138 -31.50 -15.89 -2.74
C VAL A 138 -32.82 -16.15 -3.46
N LYS A 139 -33.26 -17.41 -3.45
CA LYS A 139 -34.60 -17.76 -3.93
C LYS A 139 -35.65 -17.30 -2.93
N VAL A 140 -36.38 -16.24 -3.29
CA VAL A 140 -37.56 -15.79 -2.55
C VAL A 140 -38.79 -16.54 -3.06
N LEU A 141 -39.49 -17.25 -2.18
CA LEU A 141 -40.76 -17.87 -2.51
C LEU A 141 -41.90 -16.85 -2.35
N PRO A 142 -42.92 -16.88 -3.22
CA PRO A 142 -44.09 -16.02 -3.04
C PRO A 142 -44.80 -16.34 -1.71
N PRO A 143 -45.59 -15.38 -1.18
CA PRO A 143 -46.42 -15.63 -0.01
C PRO A 143 -47.28 -16.88 -0.17
N LEU A 144 -47.59 -17.55 0.94
CA LEU A 144 -48.50 -18.70 0.93
C LEU A 144 -49.86 -18.26 0.41
N GLU A 145 -50.25 -18.75 -0.75
CA GLU A 145 -51.55 -18.46 -1.35
C GLU A 145 -52.69 -19.02 -0.48
N LYS A 146 -53.77 -18.26 -0.33
CA LYS A 146 -54.96 -18.66 0.43
C LYS A 146 -55.62 -19.95 -0.10
N GLN A 147 -55.37 -20.33 -1.35
CA GLN A 147 -55.88 -21.57 -1.96
C GLN A 147 -55.04 -22.82 -1.62
N ARG A 148 -53.83 -22.67 -1.05
CA ARG A 148 -53.06 -23.84 -0.60
C ARG A 148 -53.75 -24.47 0.60
N ARG A 149 -54.36 -25.64 0.38
CA ARG A 149 -55.13 -26.35 1.41
C ARG A 149 -54.28 -26.93 2.55
N ILE A 150 -52.99 -27.21 2.30
CA ILE A 150 -52.10 -27.84 3.28
C ILE A 150 -50.68 -27.26 3.17
N ALA A 151 -50.13 -26.82 4.29
CA ALA A 151 -48.72 -26.44 4.43
C ALA A 151 -48.10 -27.26 5.58
N VAL A 152 -46.93 -27.86 5.35
CA VAL A 152 -46.24 -28.71 6.32
C VAL A 152 -44.92 -28.07 6.71
N PHE A 153 -44.68 -27.92 8.01
CA PHE A 153 -43.44 -27.37 8.57
C PHE A 153 -42.60 -28.52 9.17
N VAL A 154 -41.45 -28.81 8.56
CA VAL A 154 -40.59 -29.95 8.91
C VAL A 154 -39.21 -29.47 9.36
N GLY A 155 -38.60 -30.15 10.33
CA GLY A 155 -37.26 -29.85 10.83
C GLY A 155 -36.99 -30.35 12.26
N PRO A 156 -35.76 -30.23 12.78
CA PRO A 156 -35.37 -30.68 14.12
C PRO A 156 -36.17 -30.02 15.27
N THR A 157 -36.16 -30.64 16.46
CA THR A 157 -36.74 -30.03 17.68
C THR A 157 -36.02 -28.73 18.04
N GLY A 158 -36.73 -27.78 18.67
CA GLY A 158 -36.14 -26.48 19.06
C GLY A 158 -35.99 -25.43 17.95
N MET A 159 -36.14 -25.78 16.66
CA MET A 159 -35.96 -24.85 15.52
C MET A 159 -37.15 -23.87 15.28
N GLY A 160 -38.10 -23.78 16.21
CA GLY A 160 -39.19 -22.80 16.13
C GLY A 160 -40.39 -23.14 15.23
N LYS A 161 -40.56 -24.39 14.77
CA LYS A 161 -41.67 -24.79 13.87
C LYS A 161 -43.06 -24.39 14.37
N THR A 162 -43.38 -24.75 15.62
CA THR A 162 -44.67 -24.42 16.25
C THR A 162 -44.86 -22.92 16.42
N THR A 163 -43.79 -22.21 16.78
CA THR A 163 -43.79 -20.75 16.94
C THR A 163 -43.98 -20.04 15.60
N THR A 164 -43.32 -20.50 14.53
CA THR A 164 -43.49 -19.96 13.19
C THR A 164 -44.89 -20.18 12.66
N LEU A 165 -45.47 -21.37 12.89
CA LEU A 165 -46.86 -21.65 12.51
C LEU A 165 -47.84 -20.70 13.22
N ALA A 166 -47.68 -20.49 14.53
CA ALA A 166 -48.50 -19.54 15.30
C ALA A 166 -48.38 -18.10 14.76
N LYS A 167 -47.17 -17.66 14.39
CA LYS A 167 -46.92 -16.33 13.81
C LYS A 167 -47.50 -16.11 12.41
N ILE A 168 -47.64 -17.17 11.63
CA ILE A 168 -48.20 -17.10 10.27
C ILE A 168 -49.73 -17.21 10.30
N ALA A 169 -50.28 -17.89 11.32
CA ALA A 169 -51.72 -18.10 11.46
C ALA A 169 -52.47 -16.96 12.17
N GLY A 170 -51.79 -16.22 13.05
CA GLY A 170 -52.31 -15.01 13.72
C GLY A 170 -52.04 -13.76 12.92
#